data_AF-A0A7S4CRC1-F1
#
_entry.id   AF-A0A7S4CRC1-F1
#
_cell.length_a   1.000
_cell.length_b   1.000
_cell.length_c   1.000
_cell.angle_alpha   90.00
_cell.angle_beta   90.00
_cell.angle_gamma   90.00
#
_symmetry.space_group_name_H-M   'P 1'
#
loop_
_entity.id
_entity.type
_entity.pdbx_description
1 polymer ?
#
loop_
_entity_poly.entity_id
_entity_poly.type
_entity_poly.pdbx_seq_one_letter_code
_entity_poly.pdbx_strand_id
1 'polypeptide(L)'
;IVQDLYTFPFMEKWYQGEKMWGLHEASIKSGALWQVLFFIGLLEIPFLLTLANGSVDGTGNVGFDPLGLKSDRRAVTEIKNGRLAMIAISGMTHHYFLTGKGPVQFITQIPNFKSCANA
;
A
#
# COMPACT_ATOMS: atom_id res chain seq x y z
N ILE A 1 4.52 -5.88 1.26
CA ILE A 1 5.67 -6.54 1.96
C ILE A 1 5.24 -7.06 3.33
N VAL A 2 4.81 -6.24 4.29
CA VAL A 2 4.41 -6.72 5.64
C VAL A 2 3.30 -7.77 5.58
N GLN A 3 2.31 -7.58 4.71
CA GLN A 3 1.22 -8.53 4.48
C GLN A 3 1.67 -9.90 3.94
N ASP A 4 2.89 -9.97 3.37
CA ASP A 4 3.49 -11.19 2.83
C ASP A 4 4.37 -11.91 3.88
N LEU A 5 4.80 -11.18 4.93
CA LEU A 5 5.60 -11.74 6.03
C LEU A 5 4.74 -12.19 7.21
N TYR A 6 3.67 -11.44 7.51
CA TYR A 6 2.86 -11.69 8.69
C TYR A 6 1.39 -11.41 8.42
N THR A 7 0.59 -12.46 8.53
CA THR A 7 -0.87 -12.42 8.56
C THR A 7 -1.34 -12.61 9.99
N PHE A 8 -2.33 -11.83 10.43
CA PHE A 8 -2.88 -12.02 11.76
C PHE A 8 -3.60 -13.39 11.84
N PRO A 9 -3.36 -14.21 12.87
CA PRO A 9 -3.88 -15.58 12.95
C PRO A 9 -5.42 -15.64 12.98
N PHE A 10 -6.09 -14.57 13.39
CA PHE A 10 -7.55 -14.46 13.35
C PHE A 10 -8.12 -14.12 11.95
N MET A 11 -7.30 -13.50 11.10
CA MET A 11 -7.70 -13.05 9.75
C MET A 11 -7.55 -14.16 8.70
N GLU A 12 -6.81 -15.23 8.99
CA GLU A 12 -6.61 -16.38 8.09
C GLU A 12 -7.92 -17.06 7.67
N LYS A 13 -8.96 -17.00 8.53
CA LYS A 13 -10.30 -17.53 8.21
C LYS A 13 -11.00 -16.76 7.08
N TRP A 14 -10.71 -15.47 6.95
CA TRP A 14 -11.38 -14.56 6.02
C TRP A 14 -10.51 -14.22 4.80
N TYR A 15 -9.19 -14.32 4.99
CA TYR A 15 -8.18 -14.05 4.00
C TYR A 15 -7.20 -15.23 4.01
N GLN A 16 -7.58 -16.29 3.29
CA GLN A 16 -6.64 -17.33 2.88
C GLN A 16 -5.56 -16.64 2.01
N GLY A 17 -4.33 -17.16 1.94
CA GLY A 17 -3.17 -16.61 1.23
C GLY A 17 -3.31 -16.52 -0.31
N GLU A 18 -4.45 -16.01 -0.74
CA GLU A 18 -4.94 -15.80 -2.08
C GLU A 18 -4.15 -14.72 -2.78
N LYS A 19 -4.21 -14.77 -4.11
CA LYS A 19 -3.57 -13.79 -4.96
C LYS A 19 -4.06 -12.37 -4.58
N MET A 20 -3.24 -11.33 -4.75
CA MET A 20 -3.58 -9.91 -4.43
C MET A 20 -4.97 -9.49 -4.93
N TRP A 21 -5.44 -10.07 -6.04
CA TRP A 21 -6.78 -9.89 -6.61
C TRP A 21 -7.90 -10.62 -5.85
N GLY A 22 -7.67 -11.88 -5.44
CA GLY A 22 -8.59 -12.63 -4.60
C GLY A 22 -8.69 -12.02 -3.19
N LEU A 23 -7.61 -11.42 -2.70
CA LEU A 23 -7.62 -10.64 -1.45
C LEU A 23 -8.53 -9.40 -1.56
N HIS A 24 -8.47 -8.68 -2.68
CA HIS A 24 -9.34 -7.53 -2.91
C HIS A 24 -10.82 -7.93 -2.97
N GLU A 25 -11.16 -9.03 -3.65
CA GLU A 25 -12.53 -9.54 -3.72
C GLU A 25 -13.04 -10.04 -2.36
N ALA A 26 -12.21 -10.76 -1.61
CA ALA A 26 -12.51 -11.17 -0.23
C ALA A 26 -12.71 -9.96 0.70
N SER A 27 -11.95 -8.88 0.49
CA SER A 27 -12.06 -7.63 1.25
C SER A 27 -13.37 -6.87 0.96
N ILE A 28 -13.88 -6.97 -0.28
CA ILE A 28 -15.20 -6.44 -0.65
C ILE A 28 -16.30 -7.31 -0.04
N LYS A 29 -16.20 -8.64 -0.16
CA LYS A 29 -17.21 -9.58 0.33
C LYS A 29 -17.36 -9.54 1.86
N SER A 30 -16.27 -9.32 2.59
CA SER A 30 -16.30 -9.14 4.05
C SER A 30 -16.81 -7.77 4.49
N GLY A 31 -16.97 -6.81 3.57
CA GLY A 31 -17.38 -5.43 3.88
C GLY A 31 -16.29 -4.59 4.56
N ALA A 32 -15.12 -5.17 4.85
CA ALA A 32 -14.01 -4.48 5.50
C ALA A 32 -13.47 -3.31 4.65
N LEU A 33 -13.46 -3.47 3.31
CA LEU A 33 -13.04 -2.40 2.41
C LEU A 33 -13.93 -1.15 2.53
N TRP A 34 -15.24 -1.35 2.76
CA TRP A 34 -16.18 -0.23 2.91
C TRP A 34 -15.85 0.58 4.17
N GLN A 35 -15.55 -0.09 5.27
CA GLN A 35 -15.16 0.58 6.52
C GLN A 35 -13.88 1.41 6.34
N VAL A 36 -12.89 0.88 5.61
CA VAL A 36 -11.65 1.61 5.33
C VAL A 36 -11.92 2.85 4.47
N LEU A 37 -12.72 2.73 3.40
CA LEU A 37 -13.10 3.86 2.57
C LEU A 37 -13.84 4.94 3.36
N PHE A 38 -14.72 4.56 4.28
CA PHE A 38 -15.40 5.49 5.18
C PHE A 38 -14.43 6.31 6.03
N PHE A 39 -13.46 5.65 6.68
CA PHE A 39 -12.50 6.33 7.53
C PHE A 39 -11.50 7.20 6.76
N ILE A 40 -11.05 6.75 5.58
CA ILE A 40 -10.21 7.56 4.70
C ILE A 40 -10.99 8.79 4.23
N GLY A 41 -12.23 8.61 3.75
CA GLY A 41 -13.07 9.70 3.31
C GLY A 41 -13.31 10.74 4.41
N LEU A 42 -13.52 10.31 5.67
CA LEU A 42 -13.65 11.21 6.81
C LEU A 42 -12.36 12.00 7.08
N LEU A 43 -11.19 11.34 7.07
CA LEU A 43 -9.90 11.99 7.29
C LEU A 43 -9.54 12.98 6.17
N GLU A 44 -10.05 12.78 4.96
CA GLU A 44 -9.80 13.67 3.83
C GLU A 44 -10.67 14.95 3.87
N ILE A 45 -11.82 14.99 4.57
CA ILE A 45 -12.70 16.17 4.66
C ILE A 45 -11.97 17.48 5.00
N PRO A 46 -11.12 17.58 6.04
CA PRO A 46 -10.40 18.82 6.35
C PRO A 46 -9.42 19.23 5.23
N PHE A 47 -8.81 18.25 4.55
CA PHE A 47 -7.94 18.50 3.40
C PHE A 47 -8.75 18.99 2.18
N LEU A 48 -9.90 18.38 1.90
CA LEU A 48 -10.81 18.82 0.83
C LEU A 48 -11.36 20.23 1.08
N LEU A 49 -11.69 20.58 2.32
CA LEU A 49 -12.09 21.95 2.67
C LEU A 49 -10.95 22.95 2.42
N THR A 50 -9.73 22.59 2.79
CA THR A 50 -8.53 23.42 2.56
C THR A 50 -8.25 23.59 1.06
N LEU A 51 -8.45 22.54 0.28
CA LEU A 51 -8.33 22.56 -1.18
C LEU A 51 -9.43 23.43 -1.83
N ALA A 52 -10.68 23.29 -1.39
CA ALA A 52 -11.81 24.10 -1.88
C ALA A 52 -11.67 25.59 -1.55
N ASN A 53 -11.07 25.91 -0.39
CA ASN A 53 -10.76 27.28 0.01
C ASN A 53 -9.57 27.90 -0.74
N GLY A 54 -8.90 27.14 -1.62
CA GLY A 54 -7.81 27.64 -2.47
C GLY A 54 -6.52 27.99 -1.73
N SER A 55 -6.45 27.73 -0.42
CA SER A 55 -5.30 28.03 0.45
C SER A 55 -4.28 26.88 0.49
N VAL A 56 -4.12 26.15 -0.62
CA VAL A 56 -3.17 25.04 -0.69
C VAL A 56 -1.77 25.63 -0.91
N ASP A 57 -0.92 25.55 0.11
CA ASP A 57 0.46 26.04 0.09
C ASP A 57 1.41 25.19 -0.78
N GLY A 58 0.86 24.23 -1.54
CA GLY A 58 1.62 23.27 -2.37
C GLY A 58 2.51 22.30 -1.58
N THR A 59 2.54 22.40 -0.25
CA THR A 59 3.44 21.67 0.65
C THR A 59 2.78 20.40 1.21
N GLY A 60 1.46 20.24 1.07
CA GLY A 60 0.76 18.99 1.43
C GLY A 60 0.82 18.66 2.92
N ASN A 61 1.10 19.66 3.77
CA ASN A 61 1.28 19.48 5.21
C ASN A 61 -0.08 19.40 5.91
N VAL A 62 -0.52 18.18 6.22
CA VAL A 62 -1.74 17.90 7.01
C VAL A 62 -1.59 18.18 8.51
N GLY A 63 -0.46 18.75 8.95
CA GLY A 63 -0.20 19.06 10.36
C GLY A 63 0.13 17.85 11.23
N PHE A 64 0.15 16.64 10.68
CA PHE A 64 0.46 15.41 11.40
C PHE A 64 1.97 15.32 11.73
N ASP A 65 2.35 15.72 12.95
CA ASP A 65 3.71 15.56 13.47
C ASP A 65 3.72 15.18 14.96
N PRO A 66 3.45 13.90 15.29
CA PRO A 66 3.48 13.43 16.67
C PRO A 66 4.89 13.31 17.25
N LEU A 67 5.93 13.31 16.41
CA LEU A 67 7.33 13.11 16.83
C LEU A 67 8.15 14.40 16.86
N GLY A 68 7.65 15.51 16.31
CA GLY A 68 8.28 16.83 16.38
C GLY A 68 9.60 16.95 15.62
N LEU A 69 9.87 16.04 14.67
CA LEU A 69 11.17 15.93 13.98
C LEU A 69 11.16 16.50 12.55
N LYS A 70 10.34 17.53 12.30
CA LYS A 70 10.30 18.22 11.02
C LYS A 70 11.62 18.96 10.76
N SER A 71 12.20 18.74 9.59
CA SER A 71 13.37 19.47 9.08
C SER A 71 13.35 19.51 7.55
N ASP A 72 13.86 20.59 6.95
CA ASP A 72 13.87 20.78 5.49
C ASP A 72 14.56 19.64 4.74
N ARG A 73 15.61 19.07 5.35
CA ARG A 73 16.31 17.90 4.80
C ARG A 73 15.39 16.68 4.70
N ARG A 74 14.52 16.46 5.70
CA ARG A 74 13.61 15.31 5.71
C ARG A 74 12.48 15.44 4.69
N ALA A 75 12.02 16.66 4.42
CA ALA A 75 11.02 16.91 3.36
C ALA A 75 11.52 16.47 1.98
N VAL A 76 12.78 16.79 1.63
CA VAL A 76 13.37 16.36 0.35
C VAL A 76 13.56 14.83 0.31
N THR A 77 13.94 14.22 1.44
CA THR A 77 14.07 12.76 1.55
C THR A 77 12.71 12.06 1.40
N GLU A 78 11.65 12.62 1.96
CA GLU A 78 10.28 12.08 1.83
C GLU A 78 9.84 12.03 0.36
N ILE A 79 10.04 13.11 -0.41
CA ILE A 79 9.70 13.14 -1.84
C ILE A 79 10.51 12.10 -2.64
N LYS A 80 11.81 11.92 -2.33
CA LYS A 80 12.64 10.90 -2.98
C LYS A 80 12.15 9.49 -2.67
N ASN A 81 11.81 9.21 -1.41
CA ASN A 81 11.26 7.93 -1.00
C ASN A 81 9.87 7.68 -1.60
N GLY A 82 9.03 8.71 -1.71
CA GLY A 82 7.72 8.62 -2.36
C GLY A 82 7.84 8.26 -3.84
N ARG A 83 8.75 8.90 -4.58
CA ARG A 83 9.02 8.56 -5.99
C ARG A 83 9.51 7.12 -6.15
N LEU A 84 10.42 6.69 -5.26
CA LEU A 84 10.89 5.31 -5.24
C LEU A 84 9.76 4.33 -4.92
N ALA A 85 8.89 4.65 -3.96
CA ALA A 85 7.77 3.82 -3.56
C ALA A 85 6.75 3.63 -4.70
N MET A 86 6.44 4.68 -5.47
CA MET A 86 5.54 4.58 -6.63
C MET A 86 6.06 3.59 -7.68
N ILE A 87 7.36 3.64 -8.00
CA ILE A 87 8.00 2.73 -8.96
C ILE A 87 8.12 1.31 -8.38
N ALA A 88 8.43 1.19 -7.08
CA ALA A 88 8.53 -0.10 -6.42
C ALA A 88 7.18 -0.84 -6.38
N ILE A 89 6.08 -0.13 -6.10
CA ILE A 89 4.73 -0.70 -6.08
C ILE A 89 4.32 -1.18 -7.47
N SER A 90 4.56 -0.39 -8.52
CA SER A 90 4.23 -0.81 -9.89
C SER A 90 5.04 -2.05 -10.30
N GLY A 91 6.33 -2.10 -9.96
CA GLY A 91 7.19 -3.26 -10.17
C GLY A 91 6.69 -4.50 -9.43
N MET A 92 6.29 -4.37 -8.16
CA MET A 92 5.72 -5.48 -7.38
C MET A 92 4.41 -5.99 -8.00
N THR A 93 3.49 -5.11 -8.40
CA THR A 93 2.22 -5.50 -9.03
C THR A 93 2.45 -6.20 -10.37
N HIS A 94 3.39 -5.72 -11.19
CA HIS A 94 3.71 -6.33 -12.48
C HIS A 94 4.29 -7.74 -12.33
N HIS A 95 5.24 -7.93 -11.40
CA HIS A 95 5.78 -9.25 -11.11
C HIS A 95 4.72 -10.20 -10.55
N TYR A 96 3.81 -9.69 -9.73
CA TYR A 96 2.69 -10.45 -9.20
C TYR A 96 1.74 -10.94 -10.29
N PHE A 97 1.50 -10.11 -11.32
CA PHE A 97 0.69 -10.48 -12.48
C PHE A 97 1.32 -11.61 -13.30
N LEU A 98 2.64 -11.57 -13.49
CA LEU A 98 3.35 -12.57 -14.30
C LEU A 98 3.62 -13.89 -13.57
N THR A 99 3.90 -13.85 -12.26
CA THR A 99 4.36 -15.02 -11.50
C THR A 99 3.31 -15.58 -10.54
N GLY A 100 2.26 -14.81 -10.24
CA GLY A 100 1.21 -15.20 -9.30
C GLY A 100 1.67 -15.43 -7.85
N LYS A 101 2.92 -15.07 -7.51
CA LYS A 101 3.55 -15.27 -6.21
C LYS A 101 3.87 -13.94 -5.52
N GLY A 102 3.97 -13.96 -4.19
CA GLY A 102 4.34 -12.82 -3.36
C GLY A 102 5.69 -12.19 -3.76
N PRO A 103 5.88 -10.87 -3.57
CA PRO A 103 7.14 -10.20 -3.87
C PRO A 103 8.32 -10.76 -3.06
N VAL A 104 8.08 -11.27 -1.85
CA VAL A 104 9.15 -11.87 -1.01
C VAL A 104 9.48 -13.27 -1.51
N GLN A 105 8.47 -14.06 -1.86
CA GLN A 105 8.64 -15.40 -2.44
C GLN A 105 9.43 -15.31 -3.77
N PHE A 106 9.15 -14.30 -4.60
CA PHE A 106 9.90 -14.07 -5.83
C PHE A 106 11.40 -13.85 -5.59
N ILE A 107 11.77 -12.99 -4.63
CA ILE A 107 13.18 -12.69 -4.32
C ILE A 107 13.91 -13.94 -3.79
N THR A 108 13.21 -14.80 -3.04
CA THR A 108 13.81 -16.07 -2.57
C THR A 108 13.92 -17.15 -3.65
N GLN A 109 13.18 -17.03 -4.76
CA GLN A 109 13.06 -18.05 -5.82
C GLN A 109 13.70 -17.65 -7.16
N ILE A 110 14.56 -16.61 -7.17
CA ILE A 110 15.25 -16.08 -8.36
C ILE A 110 15.95 -17.15 -9.25
N PRO A 111 16.48 -18.30 -8.76
CA PRO A 111 17.08 -19.29 -9.67
C PRO A 111 16.09 -20.21 -10.42
N ASN A 112 14.77 -20.17 -10.17
CA ASN A 112 13.83 -21.12 -10.78
C ASN A 112 12.60 -20.46 -11.44
N PHE A 113 12.85 -19.57 -12.38
CA PHE A 113 11.83 -18.95 -13.24
C PHE A 113 11.02 -19.97 -14.07
N LYS A 114 11.57 -21.17 -14.34
CA LYS A 114 10.85 -22.25 -15.05
C LYS A 114 9.75 -22.91 -14.20
N SER A 115 9.91 -22.96 -12.88
CA SER A 115 8.85 -23.42 -11.96
C SER A 115 7.72 -22.40 -11.77
N CYS A 116 7.91 -21.15 -12.21
CA CYS A 116 6.97 -20.05 -12.03
C CYS A 116 6.03 -19.81 -13.22
N ALA A 117 6.29 -20.43 -14.38
CA ALA A 117 5.47 -20.30 -15.59
C ALA A 117 4.42 -21.43 -15.76
N ASN A 118 4.55 -22.52 -14.99
CA ASN A 118 3.65 -23.66 -14.99
C ASN A 118 2.98 -23.80 -13.61
N ALA A 119 2.05 -22.90 -13.28
CA ALA A 119 1.09 -23.06 -12.19
C ALA A 119 -0.18 -22.26 -12.49
#